data_AF-A0A923WKN9-F1
#
_entry.id   AF-A0A923WKN9-F1
#
_cell.length_a   1.000
_cell.length_b   1.000
_cell.length_c   1.000
_cell.angle_alpha   90.00
_cell.angle_beta   90.00
_cell.angle_gamma   90.00
#
_symmetry.space_group_name_H-M   'P 1'
#
loop_
_entity.id
_entity.type
_entity.pdbx_description
1 polymer ?
#
loop_
_entity_poly.entity_id
_entity_poly.type
_entity_poly.pdbx_seq_one_letter_code
_entity_poly.pdbx_strand_id
1 'polypeptide(L)'
;MDAIHASLKQEQQSAKPNFNTKAPLIYYKNTSTTLVIIDGEPKIEEDKELKVKRVVNTAFLLVQDPGNSKFCLYGGSGWYVSTTAKEGCVATTKLPGNVSSLETN
;
A
#
# COMPACT_ATOMS: atom_id res chain seq x y z
N MET A 1 -40.66 31.72 -24.27
CA MET A 1 -40.06 30.39 -24.53
C MET A 1 -38.53 30.42 -24.39
N ASP A 2 -37.85 31.48 -24.85
CA ASP A 2 -36.38 31.63 -24.70
C ASP A 2 -35.83 31.62 -23.27
N ALA A 3 -36.54 32.22 -22.32
CA ALA A 3 -36.04 32.32 -20.94
C ALA A 3 -35.83 30.95 -20.27
N ILE A 4 -36.66 29.95 -20.60
CA ILE A 4 -36.57 28.60 -20.01
C ILE A 4 -35.36 27.85 -20.57
N HIS A 5 -35.05 28.05 -21.85
CA HIS A 5 -33.88 27.43 -22.48
C HIS A 5 -32.55 28.03 -21.96
N ALA A 6 -32.54 29.33 -21.66
CA ALA A 6 -31.37 29.99 -21.08
C ALA A 6 -31.06 29.49 -19.66
N SER A 7 -32.10 29.33 -18.82
CA SER A 7 -31.94 28.82 -17.45
C SER A 7 -31.47 27.36 -17.40
N LEU A 8 -31.99 26.48 -18.28
CA LEU A 8 -31.52 25.07 -18.34
C LEU A 8 -30.04 24.96 -18.71
N LYS A 9 -29.57 25.74 -19.69
CA LYS A 9 -28.16 25.74 -20.12
C LYS A 9 -27.21 26.19 -19.01
N GLN A 10 -27.60 27.21 -18.25
CA GLN A 10 -26.78 27.77 -17.18
C GLN A 10 -26.64 26.80 -15.99
N GLU A 11 -27.67 26.03 -15.68
CA GLU A 11 -27.65 24.99 -14.64
C GLU A 11 -26.79 23.79 -15.05
N GLN A 12 -26.88 23.35 -16.31
CA GLN A 12 -26.03 22.27 -16.86
C GLN A 12 -24.54 22.62 -16.94
N GLN A 13 -24.21 23.91 -17.06
CA GLN A 13 -22.83 24.40 -17.13
C GLN A 13 -22.21 24.59 -15.74
N SER A 14 -23.04 24.87 -14.73
CA SER A 14 -22.65 25.00 -13.32
C SER A 14 -22.60 23.64 -12.59
N ALA A 15 -23.33 22.63 -13.09
CA ALA A 15 -23.44 21.30 -12.50
C ALA A 15 -22.53 20.23 -13.15
N LYS A 16 -21.37 20.63 -13.70
CA LYS A 16 -20.31 19.68 -14.09
C LYS A 16 -19.20 19.71 -13.03
N PRO A 17 -19.37 19.03 -11.89
CA PRO A 17 -18.23 18.69 -11.05
C PRO A 17 -17.15 18.06 -11.93
N ASN A 18 -15.91 18.50 -11.75
CA ASN A 18 -14.74 17.98 -12.44
C ASN A 18 -14.44 16.57 -11.92
N PHE A 19 -15.30 15.61 -12.27
CA PHE A 19 -15.13 14.22 -11.89
C PHE A 19 -14.09 13.58 -12.80
N ASN A 20 -13.12 12.92 -12.19
CA ASN A 20 -12.16 12.10 -12.92
C ASN A 20 -12.87 10.83 -13.43
N THR A 21 -13.30 10.83 -14.68
CA THR A 21 -13.95 9.68 -15.34
C THR A 21 -12.95 8.69 -15.93
N LYS A 22 -11.65 8.82 -15.66
CA LYS A 22 -10.67 7.81 -16.10
C LYS A 22 -10.97 6.50 -15.37
N ALA A 23 -11.09 5.41 -16.14
CA ALA A 23 -11.29 4.08 -15.58
C ALA A 23 -10.16 3.75 -14.58
N PRO A 24 -10.48 3.13 -13.43
CA PRO A 24 -9.47 2.72 -12.48
C PRO A 24 -8.63 1.58 -13.05
N LEU A 25 -7.38 1.48 -12.58
CA LEU A 25 -6.52 0.33 -12.88
C LEU A 25 -7.04 -0.90 -12.14
N ILE A 26 -7.20 -2.00 -12.87
CA ILE A 26 -7.66 -3.29 -12.32
C ILE A 26 -6.48 -4.24 -12.27
N TYR A 27 -6.13 -4.70 -11.07
CA TYR A 27 -5.11 -5.72 -10.86
C TYR A 27 -5.78 -7.09 -10.72
N TYR A 28 -5.32 -8.07 -11.50
CA TYR A 28 -5.82 -9.45 -11.45
C TYR A 28 -4.67 -10.44 -11.27
N LYS A 29 -4.88 -11.43 -10.39
CA LYS A 29 -3.98 -12.57 -10.16
C LYS A 29 -4.83 -13.83 -10.01
N ASN A 30 -4.39 -14.91 -10.64
CA ASN A 30 -5.04 -16.23 -10.57
C ASN A 30 -4.47 -17.13 -9.46
N THR A 31 -3.53 -16.61 -8.68
CA THR A 31 -2.88 -17.28 -7.55
C THR A 31 -3.16 -16.52 -6.26
N SER A 32 -3.12 -17.23 -5.13
CA SER A 32 -3.25 -16.60 -3.81
C SER A 32 -2.24 -15.46 -3.66
N THR A 33 -2.75 -14.24 -3.48
CA THR A 33 -1.95 -13.01 -3.44
C THR A 33 -2.57 -12.04 -2.44
N THR A 34 -1.72 -11.30 -1.71
CA THR A 34 -2.14 -10.21 -0.82
C THR A 34 -1.80 -8.88 -1.47
N LEU A 35 -2.78 -7.98 -1.54
CA LEU A 35 -2.57 -6.60 -1.99
C LEU A 35 -2.12 -5.74 -0.81
N VAL A 36 -0.92 -5.18 -0.90
CA VAL A 36 -0.37 -4.24 0.09
C VAL A 36 -0.52 -2.82 -0.41
N ILE A 37 -1.06 -1.95 0.44
CA ILE A 37 -1.30 -0.54 0.13
C ILE A 37 -0.35 0.31 0.97
N ILE A 38 0.39 1.20 0.31
CA ILE A 38 1.33 2.15 0.93
C ILE A 38 0.92 3.55 0.48
N ASP A 39 0.74 4.46 1.43
CA ASP A 39 0.32 5.83 1.16
C ASP A 39 1.52 6.67 0.67
N GLY A 40 1.70 6.73 -0.65
CA GLY A 40 2.79 7.48 -1.29
C GLY A 40 4.15 6.79 -1.24
N GLU A 41 5.16 7.48 -0.70
CA GLU A 41 6.52 6.94 -0.53
C GLU A 41 6.69 6.29 0.84
N PRO A 42 7.37 5.14 0.94
CA PRO A 42 7.48 4.38 2.19
C PRO A 42 8.19 5.24 3.25
N LYS A 43 7.48 5.53 4.35
CA LYS A 43 8.02 6.28 5.48
C LYS A 43 8.60 5.30 6.49
N ILE A 44 9.92 5.24 6.56
CA ILE A 44 10.66 4.34 7.43
C ILE A 44 10.96 5.04 8.75
N GLU A 45 10.49 4.49 9.86
CA GLU A 45 10.77 4.95 11.22
C GLU A 45 11.47 3.86 12.02
N GLU A 46 12.38 4.25 12.91
CA GLU A 46 13.08 3.31 13.78
C GLU A 46 12.18 2.91 14.96
N ASP A 47 11.91 1.62 15.05
CA ASP A 47 11.14 1.04 16.14
C ASP A 47 12.11 0.67 17.27
N LYS A 48 12.03 1.41 18.38
CA LYS A 48 12.96 1.26 19.52
C LYS A 48 12.76 -0.05 20.28
N GLU A 49 11.55 -0.60 20.26
CA GLU A 49 11.22 -1.84 20.97
C GLU A 49 11.78 -3.04 20.19
N LEU A 50 11.62 -3.03 18.87
CA LEU A 50 12.00 -4.14 18.00
C LEU A 50 13.41 -3.99 17.41
N LYS A 51 14.04 -2.81 17.54
CA LYS A 51 15.34 -2.46 16.93
C LYS A 51 15.37 -2.68 15.41
N VAL A 52 14.23 -2.49 14.75
CA VAL A 52 14.09 -2.59 13.30
C VAL A 52 13.51 -1.29 12.72
N LYS A 53 13.59 -1.14 11.41
CA LYS A 53 13.08 0.03 10.69
C LYS A 53 11.70 -0.25 10.12
N ARG A 54 10.62 0.26 10.72
CA ARG A 54 9.23 -0.03 10.31
C ARG A 54 8.70 1.01 9.33
N VAL A 55 7.94 0.56 8.33
CA VAL A 55 7.22 1.43 7.41
C VAL A 55 5.86 1.80 8.02
N VAL A 56 5.63 3.08 8.32
CA VAL A 56 4.46 3.53 9.10
C VAL A 56 3.28 4.01 8.25
N ASN A 57 3.49 4.25 6.96
CA ASN A 57 2.44 4.70 6.03
C ASN A 57 1.73 3.54 5.33
N THR A 58 1.62 2.41 6.01
CA THR A 58 0.87 1.24 5.56
C THR A 58 0.22 0.56 6.77
N ALA A 59 -0.96 0.00 6.56
CA ALA A 59 -1.65 -0.79 7.58
C ALA A 59 -1.02 -2.18 7.77
N PHE A 60 -0.14 -2.59 6.85
CA PHE A 60 0.56 -3.87 6.92
C PHE A 60 1.84 -3.74 7.75
N LEU A 61 2.22 -4.82 8.44
CA LEU A 61 3.49 -4.85 9.15
C LEU A 61 4.62 -5.05 8.14
N LEU A 62 5.21 -3.94 7.70
CA LEU A 62 6.35 -3.89 6.79
C LEU A 62 7.56 -3.34 7.55
N VAL A 63 8.59 -4.16 7.72
CA VAL A 63 9.80 -3.84 8.50
C VAL A 63 11.04 -4.08 7.66
N GLN A 64 12.05 -3.25 7.83
CA GLN A 64 13.35 -3.36 7.19
C GLN A 64 14.36 -3.85 8.21
N ASP A 65 15.05 -4.93 7.88
CA ASP A 65 16.14 -5.45 8.71
C ASP A 65 17.36 -4.53 8.58
N PRO A 66 17.93 -4.04 9.70
CA PRO A 66 19.08 -3.13 9.67
C PRO A 66 20.37 -3.78 9.14
N GLY A 67 20.47 -5.11 9.14
CA GLY A 67 21.67 -5.84 8.70
C GLY A 67 21.68 -6.18 7.20
N ASN A 68 20.51 -6.37 6.58
CA ASN A 68 20.42 -6.80 5.18
C ASN A 68 19.69 -5.80 4.26
N SER A 69 19.17 -4.68 4.79
CA SER A 69 18.38 -3.68 4.05
C SER A 69 17.16 -4.24 3.30
N LYS A 70 16.80 -5.51 3.51
CA LYS A 70 15.63 -6.16 2.92
C LYS A 70 14.37 -5.77 3.68
N PHE A 71 13.28 -5.60 2.94
CA PHE A 71 11.95 -5.35 3.47
C PHE A 71 11.26 -6.68 3.73
N CYS A 72 10.79 -6.88 4.95
CA CYS A 72 10.00 -8.02 5.40
C CYS A 72 8.56 -7.56 5.62
N LEU A 73 7.62 -8.15 4.91
CA LEU A 73 6.19 -7.95 5.02
C LEU A 73 5.59 -9.15 5.74
N TYR A 74 4.79 -8.89 6.77
CA TYR A 74 3.92 -9.89 7.36
C TYR A 74 2.53 -9.81 6.73
N GLY A 75 2.01 -10.92 6.22
CA GLY A 75 0.71 -10.95 5.56
C GLY A 75 0.10 -12.34 5.47
N GLY A 76 -1.21 -12.43 5.67
CA GLY A 76 -1.91 -13.72 5.74
C GLY A 76 -1.45 -14.52 6.97
N SER A 77 -0.55 -15.48 6.75
CA SER A 77 -0.03 -16.40 7.77
C SER A 77 1.46 -16.69 7.60
N GLY A 78 2.20 -15.79 6.93
CA GLY A 78 3.64 -15.94 6.75
C GLY A 78 4.36 -14.64 6.42
N TRP A 79 5.67 -14.76 6.30
CA TRP A 79 6.56 -13.65 5.99
C TRP A 79 6.97 -13.64 4.53
N TYR A 80 7.08 -12.44 4.00
CA TYR A 80 7.53 -12.18 2.64
C TYR A 80 8.69 -11.20 2.68
N VAL A 81 9.71 -11.42 1.86
CA VAL A 81 10.86 -10.55 1.74
C VAL A 81 10.91 -9.92 0.36
N SER A 82 11.27 -8.65 0.31
CA SER A 82 11.54 -7.93 -0.92
C SER A 82 12.81 -7.10 -0.78
N THR A 83 13.43 -6.81 -1.91
CA THR A 83 14.55 -5.85 -2.00
C THR A 83 14.07 -4.41 -1.89
N THR A 84 12.79 -4.15 -2.19
CA THR A 84 12.19 -2.80 -2.12
C THR A 84 10.83 -2.85 -1.44
N ALA A 85 10.37 -1.73 -0.90
CA ALA A 85 9.06 -1.66 -0.25
C ALA A 85 7.87 -1.79 -1.22
N LYS A 86 8.10 -1.59 -2.54
CA LYS A 86 7.04 -1.48 -3.56
C LYS A 86 7.05 -2.61 -4.58
N GLU A 87 8.15 -3.35 -4.71
CA GLU A 87 8.22 -4.45 -5.69
C GLU A 87 7.92 -5.80 -5.05
N GLY A 88 7.55 -6.75 -5.93
CA GLY A 88 7.07 -8.08 -5.58
C GLY A 88 7.85 -8.73 -4.45
N CYS A 89 7.11 -9.24 -3.46
CA CYS A 89 7.69 -9.91 -2.31
C CYS A 89 7.70 -11.43 -2.55
N VAL A 90 8.74 -12.10 -2.05
CA VAL A 90 8.89 -13.55 -2.11
C VAL A 90 8.65 -14.12 -0.72
N ALA A 91 7.81 -15.16 -0.60
CA ALA A 91 7.59 -15.81 0.68
C ALA A 91 8.92 -16.39 1.22
N THR A 92 9.25 -16.11 2.48
CA THR A 92 10.41 -16.67 3.15
C THR A 92 9.99 -17.41 4.41
N THR A 93 10.60 -18.57 4.63
CA THR A 93 10.53 -19.30 5.90
C THR A 93 11.69 -18.94 6.83
N LYS A 94 12.68 -18.22 6.33
CA LYS A 94 13.86 -17.81 7.08
C LYS A 94 13.87 -16.29 7.22
N LEU A 95 13.50 -15.85 8.41
CA LEU A 95 13.56 -14.46 8.80
C LEU A 95 14.97 -14.08 9.28
N PRO A 96 15.47 -12.89 8.92
CA PRO A 96 16.68 -12.35 9.53
C PRO A 96 16.47 -12.13 11.03
N GLY A 97 17.52 -12.38 11.83
CA GLY A 97 17.39 -12.63 13.27
C GLY A 97 16.63 -11.58 14.09
N ASN A 98 16.64 -10.30 13.69
CA ASN A 98 15.93 -9.24 14.41
C ASN A 98 14.41 -9.33 14.26
N VAL A 99 13.92 -9.80 13.12
CA VAL A 99 12.48 -9.93 12.84
C VAL A 99 11.92 -11.31 13.22
N SER A 100 12.77 -12.32 13.39
CA SER A 100 12.35 -13.65 13.89
C SER A 100 11.71 -13.61 15.27
N SER A 101 12.02 -12.59 16.10
CA SER A 101 11.41 -12.40 17.42
C SER A 101 9.90 -12.06 17.35
N LEU A 102 9.40 -11.70 16.17
CA LEU A 102 7.99 -11.34 15.94
C LEU A 102 7.09 -12.57 15.68
N GLU A 103 7.68 -13.74 15.43
CA GLU A 103 6.95 -14.98 15.10
C GLU A 103 6.37 -15.74 16.30
N THR A 104 6.68 -15.34 17.54
CA THR A 104 6.23 -16.07 18.73
C THR A 104 4.84 -15.60 19.16
N ASN A 105 3.80 -16.31 18.70
CA ASN A 105 2.56 -16.49 19.47
C ASN A 105 2.07 -17.93 19.37
#